data_AF-A0A729QYN2-F1
#
_entry.id   AF-A0A729QYN2-F1
#
_cell.length_a   1.000
_cell.length_b   1.000
_cell.length_c   1.000
_cell.angle_alpha   90.00
_cell.angle_beta   90.00
_cell.angle_gamma   90.00
#
_symmetry.space_group_name_H-M   'P 1'
#
loop_
_entity.id
_entity.type
_entity.pdbx_description
1 polymer ?
#
loop_
_entity_poly.entity_id
_entity_poly.type
_entity_poly.pdbx_seq_one_letter_code
_entity_poly.pdbx_strand_id
1 'polypeptide(L)'
;GAAHPNTAFEVSNFVITDNDYSYKFSIYDLFNNEDSQEAISKIKRKLIEDAPRVYWERTGEKAEQSDMDWFTTGVENSDLSNFTLNQSGFTFHFPPYELHCYALGSWEFFISFFEVIDHLKKDSIYQL
;
A
#
# COMPACT_ATOMS: atom_id res chain seq x y z
N GLY A 1 29.59 14.93 2.67
CA GLY A 1 28.54 14.53 3.63
C GLY A 1 27.26 15.26 3.27
N ALA A 2 26.11 14.61 3.40
CA ALA A 2 24.79 15.22 3.20
C ALA A 2 24.19 15.70 4.54
N ALA A 3 23.12 16.51 4.49
CA ALA A 3 22.48 17.10 5.68
C ALA A 3 21.80 16.07 6.60
N HIS A 4 21.34 14.96 6.05
CA HIS A 4 20.76 13.82 6.77
C HIS A 4 20.82 12.57 5.87
N PRO A 5 20.64 11.34 6.41
CA PRO A 5 20.47 10.15 5.59
C PRO A 5 19.22 10.26 4.71
N ASN A 6 19.24 9.65 3.54
CA ASN A 6 18.08 9.47 2.68
C ASN A 6 18.00 7.99 2.31
N THR A 7 16.92 7.33 2.71
CA THR A 7 16.78 5.89 2.60
C THR A 7 15.55 5.60 1.75
N ALA A 8 15.71 4.74 0.74
CA ALA A 8 14.63 4.25 -0.10
C ALA A 8 14.70 2.72 -0.15
N PHE A 9 13.57 2.09 -0.46
CA PHE A 9 13.48 0.66 -0.72
C PHE A 9 12.51 0.40 -1.87
N GLU A 10 12.63 -0.77 -2.48
CA GLU A 10 11.69 -1.29 -3.47
C GLU A 10 11.26 -2.69 -3.04
N VAL A 11 9.96 -2.98 -3.17
CA VAL A 11 9.41 -4.32 -2.96
C VAL A 11 9.02 -4.90 -4.33
N SER A 12 9.36 -6.18 -4.56
CA SER A 12 8.95 -6.90 -5.76
C SER A 12 8.34 -8.24 -5.38
N ASN A 13 7.10 -8.45 -5.80
CA ASN A 13 6.40 -9.72 -5.66
C ASN A 13 6.59 -10.56 -6.93
N PHE A 14 6.70 -11.87 -6.79
CA PHE A 14 6.82 -12.79 -7.91
C PHE A 14 5.86 -13.96 -7.73
N VAL A 15 5.21 -14.37 -8.81
CA VAL A 15 4.48 -15.64 -8.88
C VAL A 15 5.39 -16.68 -9.48
N ILE A 16 5.49 -17.84 -8.84
CA ILE A 16 6.17 -19.03 -9.36
C ILE A 16 5.08 -20.06 -9.63
N THR A 17 4.96 -20.48 -10.89
CA THR A 17 3.98 -21.48 -11.32
C THR A 17 4.59 -22.88 -11.31
N ASP A 18 3.73 -23.91 -11.33
CA ASP A 18 4.16 -25.32 -11.35
C ASP A 18 5.02 -25.70 -12.57
N ASN A 19 5.01 -24.88 -13.63
CA ASN A 19 5.80 -25.10 -14.86
C ASN A 19 7.15 -24.38 -14.85
N ASP A 20 7.69 -24.01 -13.67
CA ASP A 20 8.93 -23.23 -13.50
C ASP A 20 8.93 -21.86 -14.21
N TYR A 21 7.75 -21.36 -14.59
CA TYR A 21 7.59 -20.00 -15.10
C TYR A 21 7.39 -19.02 -13.94
N SER A 22 8.18 -17.94 -13.93
CA SER A 22 8.08 -16.85 -12.96
C SER A 22 7.81 -15.52 -13.64
N TYR A 23 6.93 -14.71 -13.06
CA TYR A 23 6.70 -13.33 -13.52
C TYR A 23 6.60 -12.36 -12.34
N LYS A 24 6.97 -11.08 -12.58
CA LYS A 24 6.80 -10.01 -11.59
C LYS A 24 5.30 -9.76 -11.41
N PHE A 25 4.86 -9.87 -10.18
CA PHE A 25 3.48 -9.70 -9.79
C PHE A 25 3.17 -8.24 -9.51
N SER A 26 2.15 -7.73 -10.17
CA SER A 26 1.61 -6.39 -9.98
C SER A 26 0.33 -6.46 -9.15
N ILE A 27 0.04 -5.41 -8.37
CA ILE A 27 -1.23 -5.33 -7.64
C ILE A 27 -2.44 -5.43 -8.59
N TYR A 28 -2.30 -4.92 -9.80
CA TYR A 28 -3.32 -4.98 -10.85
C TYR A 28 -3.63 -6.43 -11.28
N ASP A 29 -2.72 -7.38 -11.07
CA ASP A 29 -2.94 -8.78 -11.44
C ASP A 29 -4.03 -9.45 -10.58
N LEU A 30 -4.38 -8.89 -9.41
CA LEU A 30 -5.42 -9.40 -8.52
C LEU A 30 -6.84 -9.02 -8.96
N PHE A 31 -6.99 -7.94 -9.73
CA PHE A 31 -8.29 -7.35 -10.04
C PHE A 31 -8.72 -7.61 -11.47
N ASN A 32 -10.02 -7.76 -11.70
CA ASN A 32 -10.54 -7.79 -13.07
C ASN A 32 -10.11 -6.50 -13.80
N ASN A 33 -9.70 -6.61 -15.07
CA ASN A 33 -9.16 -5.46 -15.80
C ASN A 33 -10.11 -4.25 -15.78
N GLU A 34 -11.42 -4.51 -15.93
CA GLU A 34 -12.49 -3.50 -15.93
C GLU A 34 -12.65 -2.81 -14.56
N ASP A 35 -12.36 -3.51 -13.46
CA ASP A 35 -12.58 -3.04 -12.09
C ASP A 35 -11.31 -2.51 -11.41
N SER A 36 -10.15 -2.69 -12.06
CA SER A 36 -8.84 -2.46 -11.45
C SER A 36 -8.64 -1.03 -10.94
N GLN A 37 -9.10 -0.02 -11.68
CA GLN A 37 -8.98 1.38 -11.27
C GLN A 37 -9.88 1.72 -10.08
N GLU A 38 -11.07 1.12 -10.02
CA GLU A 38 -11.99 1.30 -8.89
C GLU A 38 -11.42 0.63 -7.63
N ALA A 39 -10.86 -0.57 -7.76
CA ALA A 39 -10.19 -1.27 -6.67
C ALA A 39 -9.03 -0.45 -6.08
N ILE A 40 -8.17 0.09 -6.95
CA ILE A 40 -7.06 0.97 -6.52
C ILE A 40 -7.58 2.24 -5.85
N SER A 41 -8.63 2.87 -6.38
CA SER A 41 -9.25 4.04 -5.77
C SER A 41 -9.82 3.72 -4.38
N LYS A 42 -10.44 2.54 -4.23
CA LYS A 42 -10.96 2.05 -2.95
C LYS A 42 -9.84 1.82 -1.94
N ILE A 43 -8.72 1.22 -2.36
CA ILE A 43 -7.52 1.05 -1.54
C ILE A 43 -6.99 2.40 -1.07
N LYS A 44 -6.74 3.34 -2.00
CA LYS A 44 -6.23 4.67 -1.66
C LYS A 44 -7.12 5.39 -0.65
N ARG A 45 -8.44 5.35 -0.87
CA ARG A 45 -9.40 5.91 0.11
C ARG A 45 -9.26 5.23 1.47
N LYS A 46 -9.14 3.91 1.54
CA LYS A 46 -8.96 3.19 2.80
C LYS A 46 -7.65 3.55 3.52
N LEU A 47 -6.55 3.70 2.78
CA LEU A 47 -5.28 4.15 3.34
C LEU A 47 -5.42 5.54 3.98
N ILE A 48 -6.12 6.47 3.33
CA ILE A 48 -6.37 7.82 3.84
C ILE A 48 -7.32 7.78 5.06
N GLU A 49 -8.38 6.97 5.02
CA GLU A 49 -9.31 6.77 6.15
C GLU A 49 -8.59 6.21 7.39
N ASP A 50 -7.61 5.32 7.20
CA ASP A 50 -6.84 4.70 8.27
C ASP A 50 -5.66 5.55 8.79
N ALA A 51 -5.18 6.51 7.99
CA ALA A 51 -4.03 7.35 8.32
C ALA A 51 -4.09 8.03 9.70
N PRO A 52 -5.21 8.62 10.17
CA PRO A 52 -5.28 9.22 11.50
C PRO A 52 -5.05 8.19 12.62
N ARG A 53 -5.57 6.98 12.45
CA ARG A 53 -5.42 5.89 13.43
C ARG A 53 -3.97 5.41 13.47
N VAL A 54 -3.37 5.15 12.31
CA VAL A 54 -1.96 4.69 12.21
C VAL A 54 -1.00 5.76 12.73
N TYR A 55 -1.28 7.04 12.46
CA TYR A 55 -0.53 8.15 13.03
C TYR A 55 -0.59 8.15 14.56
N TRP A 56 -1.80 8.09 15.13
CA TRP A 56 -1.99 8.04 16.59
C TRP A 56 -1.27 6.86 17.23
N GLU A 57 -1.38 5.66 16.65
CA GLU A 57 -0.71 4.46 17.15
C GLU A 57 0.81 4.61 17.21
N ARG A 58 1.38 5.42 16.31
CA ARG A 58 2.82 5.66 16.22
C ARG A 58 3.30 6.80 17.12
N THR A 59 2.58 7.91 17.14
CA THR A 59 3.05 9.16 17.77
C THR A 59 2.43 9.39 19.15
N GLY A 60 1.27 8.78 19.43
CA GLY A 60 0.44 9.09 20.59
C GLY A 60 -0.32 10.41 20.47
N GLU A 61 -0.28 11.06 19.31
CA GLU A 61 -0.89 12.36 19.04
C GLU A 61 -1.97 12.26 17.97
N LYS A 62 -2.98 13.13 18.08
CA LYS A 62 -4.05 13.17 17.07
C LYS A 62 -3.52 13.94 15.86
N ALA A 63 -3.60 13.31 14.68
CA ALA A 63 -3.23 13.96 13.42
C ALA A 63 -3.97 15.29 13.24
N GLU A 64 -3.21 16.33 12.91
CA GLU A 64 -3.73 17.64 12.52
C GLU A 64 -4.07 17.67 11.03
N GLN A 65 -4.69 18.76 10.57
CA GLN A 65 -5.04 18.90 9.15
C GLN A 65 -3.80 18.83 8.25
N SER A 66 -2.68 19.43 8.68
CA SER A 66 -1.42 19.37 7.94
C SER A 66 -0.92 17.94 7.76
N ASP A 67 -0.99 17.10 8.80
CA ASP A 67 -0.64 15.68 8.71
C ASP A 67 -1.54 14.96 7.71
N MET A 68 -2.85 15.25 7.75
CA MET A 68 -3.83 14.67 6.82
C MET A 68 -3.60 15.10 5.38
N ASP A 69 -3.17 16.34 5.14
CA ASP A 69 -2.81 16.84 3.81
C ASP A 69 -1.59 16.09 3.25
N TRP A 70 -0.59 15.82 4.10
CA TRP A 70 0.57 14.98 3.77
C TRP A 70 0.16 13.56 3.38
N PHE A 71 -0.65 12.89 4.22
CA PHE A 71 -1.12 11.53 3.93
C PHE A 71 -1.95 11.46 2.65
N THR A 72 -2.90 12.40 2.47
CA THR A 72 -3.78 12.45 1.29
C THR A 72 -2.94 12.61 0.04
N THR A 73 -2.07 13.63 0.00
CA THR A 73 -1.22 13.91 -1.16
C THR A 73 -0.27 12.74 -1.45
N GLY A 74 0.33 12.16 -0.42
CA GLY A 74 1.26 11.04 -0.55
C GLY A 74 0.58 9.79 -1.13
N VAL A 75 -0.58 9.40 -0.58
CA VAL A 75 -1.34 8.25 -1.06
C VAL A 75 -1.89 8.47 -2.47
N GLU A 76 -2.38 9.67 -2.77
CA GLU A 76 -2.87 10.01 -4.12
C GLU A 76 -1.78 9.92 -5.17
N ASN A 77 -0.56 10.39 -4.86
CA ASN A 77 0.59 10.36 -5.76
C ASN A 77 1.28 8.99 -5.84
N SER A 78 1.11 8.12 -4.85
CA SER A 78 1.72 6.79 -4.83
C SER A 78 1.16 5.89 -5.94
N ASP A 79 2.02 5.10 -6.57
CA ASP A 79 1.64 4.06 -7.53
C ASP A 79 1.27 2.73 -6.87
N LEU A 80 1.41 2.65 -5.53
CA LEU A 80 1.18 1.46 -4.71
C LEU A 80 1.98 0.23 -5.15
N SER A 81 3.16 0.44 -5.75
CA SER A 81 4.05 -0.64 -6.20
C SER A 81 4.77 -1.35 -5.05
N ASN A 82 5.03 -0.64 -3.96
CA ASN A 82 5.69 -1.17 -2.76
C ASN A 82 4.68 -1.81 -1.82
N PHE A 83 4.37 -3.09 -2.06
CA PHE A 83 3.49 -3.86 -1.18
C PHE A 83 3.99 -5.28 -0.97
N THR A 84 3.61 -5.89 0.13
CA THR A 84 3.67 -7.34 0.34
C THR A 84 2.26 -7.91 0.45
N LEU A 85 2.13 -9.20 0.22
CA LEU A 85 0.86 -9.91 0.24
C LEU A 85 0.94 -11.09 1.21
N ASN A 86 -0.14 -11.32 1.95
CA ASN A 86 -0.33 -12.53 2.73
C ASN A 86 -1.74 -13.09 2.49
N GLN A 87 -2.13 -14.12 3.23
CA GLN A 87 -3.43 -14.77 3.07
C GLN A 87 -4.63 -13.86 3.36
N SER A 88 -4.43 -12.76 4.09
CA SER A 88 -5.51 -11.88 4.55
C SER A 88 -5.58 -10.56 3.80
N GLY A 89 -4.52 -10.15 3.10
CA GLY A 89 -4.52 -8.89 2.37
C GLY A 89 -3.14 -8.37 1.98
N PHE A 90 -3.09 -7.06 1.81
CA PHE A 90 -1.93 -6.28 1.42
C PHE A 90 -1.31 -5.58 2.62
N THR A 91 0.01 -5.49 2.65
CA THR A 91 0.70 -4.47 3.42
C THR A 91 1.42 -3.53 2.47
N PHE A 92 0.99 -2.28 2.41
CA PHE A 92 1.66 -1.23 1.63
C PHE A 92 2.76 -0.58 2.46
N HIS A 93 3.91 -0.37 1.83
CA HIS A 93 5.10 0.17 2.47
C HIS A 93 5.51 1.47 1.78
N PHE A 94 5.61 2.53 2.57
CA PHE A 94 5.92 3.87 2.08
C PHE A 94 7.26 4.32 2.66
N PRO A 95 8.32 4.54 1.84
CA PRO A 95 9.58 5.12 2.30
C PRO A 95 9.40 6.50 2.95
N PRO A 96 10.41 6.96 3.73
CA PRO A 96 10.43 8.32 4.26
C PRO A 96 10.19 9.37 3.16
N TYR A 97 9.51 10.47 3.51
CA TYR A 97 9.04 11.52 2.60
C TYR A 97 7.85 11.19 1.72
N GLU A 98 7.47 9.92 1.53
CA GLU A 98 6.34 9.60 0.66
C GLU A 98 5.00 9.99 1.29
N LEU A 99 4.79 9.64 2.57
CA LEU A 99 3.55 9.98 3.29
C LEU A 99 3.71 11.04 4.38
N HIS A 100 4.92 11.25 4.89
CA HIS A 100 5.19 12.25 5.92
C HIS A 100 6.67 12.62 5.98
N CYS A 101 7.03 13.58 6.83
CA CYS A 101 8.39 14.04 7.04
C CYS A 101 9.36 12.91 7.45
N TYR A 102 10.63 13.09 7.11
CA TYR A 102 11.67 12.10 7.36
C TYR A 102 11.84 11.70 8.82
N ALA A 103 11.61 12.61 9.76
CA ALA A 103 11.72 12.32 11.19
C ALA A 103 10.74 11.22 11.65
N LEU A 104 9.60 11.09 10.94
CA LEU A 104 8.65 10.01 11.16
C LEU A 104 8.93 8.76 10.33
N GLY A 105 10.04 8.69 9.59
CA GLY A 105 10.50 7.49 8.89
C GLY A 105 9.50 6.93 7.86
N SER A 106 9.59 5.62 7.61
CA SER A 106 8.68 4.89 6.71
C SER A 106 7.33 4.60 7.37
N TRP A 107 6.30 4.38 6.56
CA TRP A 107 4.95 4.04 7.01
C TRP A 107 4.48 2.73 6.40
N GLU A 108 3.62 2.02 7.13
CA GLU A 108 3.04 0.76 6.68
C GLU A 108 1.54 0.75 6.95
N PHE A 109 0.78 0.22 5.99
CA PHE A 109 -0.67 0.13 6.08
C PHE A 109 -1.14 -1.24 5.61
N PHE A 110 -1.96 -1.91 6.43
CA PHE A 110 -2.58 -3.16 6.06
C PHE A 110 -3.98 -2.93 5.48
N ILE A 111 -4.26 -3.51 4.32
CA ILE A 111 -5.59 -3.52 3.69
C ILE A 111 -6.04 -4.98 3.53
N SER A 112 -7.12 -5.34 4.21
CA SER A 112 -7.73 -6.67 4.09
C SER A 112 -8.31 -6.90 2.70
N PHE A 113 -8.23 -8.13 2.18
CA PHE A 113 -8.95 -8.51 0.96
C PHE A 113 -10.45 -8.31 1.07
N PHE A 114 -11.01 -8.36 2.28
CA PHE A 114 -12.43 -8.07 2.51
C PHE A 114 -12.81 -6.67 1.99
N GLU A 115 -11.91 -5.69 2.11
CA GLU A 115 -12.18 -4.32 1.67
C GLU A 115 -12.33 -4.21 0.15
N VAL A 116 -11.75 -5.13 -0.62
CA VAL A 116 -11.76 -5.10 -2.09
C VAL A 116 -12.36 -6.36 -2.70
N ILE A 117 -13.05 -7.18 -1.91
CA ILE A 117 -13.47 -8.54 -2.28
C ILE A 117 -14.30 -8.58 -3.57
N ASP A 118 -15.12 -7.56 -3.79
CA ASP A 118 -15.98 -7.47 -4.97
C ASP A 118 -15.22 -7.21 -6.28
N HIS A 119 -13.96 -6.75 -6.20
CA HIS A 119 -13.11 -6.44 -7.36
C HIS A 119 -12.07 -7.54 -7.64
N LEU A 120 -11.94 -8.51 -6.73
CA LEU A 120 -10.99 -9.61 -6.82
C LEU A 120 -11.37 -10.58 -7.96
N LYS A 121 -10.40 -10.99 -8.78
CA LYS A 121 -10.55 -12.12 -9.73
C LYS A 121 -10.92 -13.39 -8.96
N LYS A 122 -11.85 -14.18 -9.48
CA LYS A 122 -12.33 -15.43 -8.82
C LYS A 122 -11.28 -16.54 -8.77
N ASP A 123 -10.40 -16.63 -9.78
CA ASP A 123 -9.39 -17.69 -9.93
C ASP A 123 -7.96 -17.17 -9.70
N SER A 124 -7.78 -16.23 -8.77
CA SER A 124 -6.50 -15.58 -8.52
C SER A 124 -5.60 -16.38 -7.57
N ILE A 125 -4.43 -15.83 -7.23
CA ILE A 125 -3.43 -16.43 -6.33
C ILE A 125 -3.89 -16.57 -4.87
N TYR A 126 -5.11 -16.14 -4.54
CA TYR A 126 -5.72 -16.30 -3.23
C TYR A 126 -6.86 -17.32 -3.32
N GLN A 127 -6.89 -18.28 -2.40
CA GLN A 127 -8.06 -19.10 -2.15
C GLN A 127 -8.86 -18.40 -1.05
N LEU A 128 -10.01 -17.82 -1.43
CA LEU A 128 -11.00 -17.32 -0.48
C LEU A 128 -11.83 -18.49 0.08
#